data_AF-A0A968ZT66-F1
#
_entry.id   AF-A0A968ZT66-F1
#
_cell.length_a   1.000
_cell.length_b   1.000
_cell.length_c   1.000
_cell.angle_alpha   90.00
_cell.angle_beta   90.00
_cell.angle_gamma   90.00
#
_symmetry.space_group_name_H-M   'P 1'
#
loop_
_entity.id
_entity.type
_entity.pdbx_description
1 polymer ?
#
loop_
_entity_poly.entity_id
_entity_poly.type
_entity_poly.pdbx_seq_one_letter_code
_entity_poly.pdbx_strand_id
1 'polypeptide(L)'
;MLAQSVKPAPVDDLRAEQNAYVKQIGIAYWMKLVREGVPKSDARTIAAAIAKYDVAKRPPSSEQKALIVHYSPLICRAQLWRTSLLLD
;
A
#
# COMPACT_ATOMS: atom_id res chain seq x y z
N MET A 1 17.55 -31.74 -27.38
CA MET A 1 17.32 -30.52 -26.58
C MET A 1 15.93 -30.62 -25.97
N LEU A 2 15.83 -30.84 -24.66
CA LEU A 2 14.53 -30.92 -23.97
C LEU A 2 14.06 -29.51 -23.63
N ALA A 3 12.99 -29.07 -24.28
CA ALA A 3 12.28 -27.85 -23.89
C ALA A 3 11.60 -28.11 -22.53
N GLN A 4 12.09 -27.47 -21.47
CA GLN A 4 11.41 -27.51 -20.18
C GLN A 4 10.12 -26.68 -20.28
N SER A 5 9.00 -27.37 -20.13
CA SER A 5 7.68 -26.75 -19.99
C SER A 5 7.61 -26.09 -18.61
N VAL A 6 7.80 -24.77 -18.57
CA VAL A 6 7.59 -23.97 -17.36
C VAL A 6 6.10 -23.99 -17.06
N LYS A 7 5.68 -24.84 -16.12
CA LYS A 7 4.31 -24.81 -15.61
C LYS A 7 4.09 -23.46 -14.92
N PRO A 8 3.01 -22.71 -15.23
CA PRO A 8 2.71 -21.49 -14.49
C PRO A 8 2.48 -21.84 -13.02
N ALA A 9 3.07 -21.04 -12.12
CA ALA A 9 2.86 -21.19 -10.69
C ALA A 9 1.35 -21.13 -10.36
N PRO A 10 0.87 -21.87 -9.35
CA PRO A 10 -0.53 -21.81 -8.92
C PRO A 10 -0.89 -20.36 -8.58
N VAL A 11 -1.99 -19.86 -9.14
CA VAL A 11 -2.44 -18.46 -9.01
C VAL A 11 -2.65 -18.05 -7.53
N ASP A 12 -2.94 -19.03 -6.66
CA ASP A 12 -3.15 -18.84 -5.23
C ASP A 12 -1.85 -18.47 -4.49
N ASP A 13 -0.71 -19.02 -4.90
CA ASP A 13 0.60 -18.74 -4.27
C ASP A 13 1.03 -17.29 -4.55
N LEU A 14 0.85 -16.83 -5.80
CA LEU A 14 1.16 -15.45 -6.21
C LEU A 14 0.30 -14.42 -5.45
N ARG A 15 -0.98 -14.72 -5.21
CA ARG A 15 -1.87 -13.83 -4.47
C ARG A 15 -1.51 -13.80 -2.97
N ALA A 16 -1.11 -14.93 -2.40
CA ALA A 16 -0.65 -15.00 -1.02
C ALA A 16 0.66 -14.21 -0.81
N GLU A 17 1.62 -14.35 -1.72
CA GLU A 17 2.87 -13.60 -1.71
C GLU A 17 2.64 -12.08 -1.82
N GLN A 18 1.77 -11.65 -2.74
CA GLN A 18 1.44 -10.24 -2.89
C GLN A 18 0.78 -9.67 -1.63
N ASN A 19 -0.12 -10.43 -0.99
CA ASN A 19 -0.74 -10.03 0.27
C ASN A 19 0.28 -9.92 1.43
N ALA A 20 1.23 -10.86 1.51
CA ALA A 20 2.29 -10.81 2.50
C ALA A 20 3.18 -9.58 2.29
N TYR A 21 3.50 -9.26 1.04
CA TYR A 21 4.30 -8.10 0.69
C TYR A 21 3.58 -6.77 0.99
N VAL A 22 2.29 -6.66 0.65
CA VAL A 22 1.43 -5.52 1.04
C VAL A 22 1.45 -5.32 2.55
N LYS A 23 1.35 -6.41 3.33
CA LYS A 23 1.37 -6.34 4.79
C LYS A 23 2.72 -5.82 5.30
N GLN A 24 3.82 -6.32 4.77
CA GLN A 24 5.17 -5.91 5.19
C GLN A 24 5.42 -4.42 4.90
N ILE A 25 5.13 -3.97 3.68
CA ILE A 25 5.24 -2.55 3.30
C ILE A 25 4.29 -1.70 4.15
N GLY A 26 3.05 -2.16 4.33
CA GLY A 26 2.04 -1.46 5.14
C GLY A 26 2.51 -1.21 6.57
N ILE A 27 3.21 -2.15 7.20
CA ILE A 27 3.82 -1.94 8.53
C ILE A 27 4.87 -0.84 8.49
N ALA A 28 5.76 -0.87 7.49
CA ALA A 28 6.79 0.16 7.35
C ALA A 28 6.20 1.56 7.14
N TYR A 29 5.16 1.67 6.30
CA TYR A 29 4.46 2.92 6.05
C TYR A 29 3.72 3.41 7.31
N TRP A 30 3.08 2.50 8.04
CA TRP A 30 2.41 2.82 9.29
C TRP A 30 3.38 3.42 10.31
N MET A 31 4.55 2.82 10.51
CA MET A 31 5.55 3.35 11.42
C MET A 31 6.04 4.75 11.01
N LYS A 32 6.26 5.00 9.71
CA LYS A 32 6.63 6.32 9.21
C LYS A 32 5.55 7.37 9.52
N LEU A 33 4.29 7.06 9.27
CA LEU A 33 3.17 7.98 9.54
C LEU A 33 3.00 8.28 11.03
N VAL A 34 3.13 7.26 11.89
CA VAL A 34 3.08 7.45 13.35
C VAL A 34 4.24 8.35 13.82
N ARG A 35 5.43 8.19 13.25
CA ARG A 35 6.59 9.05 13.55
C ARG A 35 6.36 10.52 13.16
N GLU A 36 5.66 10.77 12.05
CA GLU A 36 5.27 12.13 11.62
C GLU A 36 4.07 12.70 12.41
N GLY A 37 3.50 11.95 13.35
CA GLY A 37 2.43 12.42 14.24
C GLY A 37 1.01 12.08 13.81
N VAL A 38 0.82 11.21 12.81
CA VAL A 38 -0.52 10.72 12.45
C VAL A 38 -1.03 9.77 13.55
N PRO A 39 -2.27 9.93 14.05
CA PRO A 39 -2.87 9.01 15.02
C PRO A 39 -2.80 7.55 14.55
N LYS A 40 -2.51 6.62 15.47
CA LYS A 40 -2.22 5.20 15.11
C LYS A 40 -3.34 4.53 14.31
N SER A 41 -4.61 4.84 14.60
CA SER A 41 -5.77 4.32 13.87
C SER A 41 -5.74 4.74 12.41
N ASP A 42 -5.58 6.04 12.18
CA ASP A 42 -5.65 6.67 10.86
C ASP A 42 -4.41 6.30 10.05
N ALA A 43 -3.24 6.31 10.69
CA ALA A 43 -1.98 5.88 10.11
C ALA A 43 -2.07 4.45 9.58
N ARG A 44 -2.75 3.55 10.29
CA ARG A 44 -2.93 2.15 9.85
C ARG A 44 -3.78 2.08 8.59
N THR A 45 -4.89 2.83 8.57
CA THR A 45 -5.80 2.89 7.41
C THR A 45 -5.11 3.49 6.18
N ILE A 46 -4.40 4.61 6.35
CA ILE A 46 -3.65 5.28 5.28
C ILE A 46 -2.53 4.37 4.76
N ALA A 47 -1.71 3.80 5.65
CA ALA A 47 -0.62 2.91 5.26
C ALA A 47 -1.10 1.70 4.45
N ALA A 48 -2.20 1.08 4.88
CA ALA A 48 -2.79 -0.04 4.15
C ALA A 48 -3.29 0.39 2.76
N ALA A 49 -3.89 1.57 2.64
CA ALA A 49 -4.34 2.10 1.36
C ALA A 49 -3.18 2.37 0.40
N ILE A 50 -2.12 3.07 0.86
CA ILE A 50 -0.94 3.37 0.06
C ILE A 50 -0.19 2.08 -0.32
N ALA A 51 -0.03 1.12 0.60
CA ALA A 51 0.64 -0.14 0.29
C ALA A 51 -0.12 -0.98 -0.75
N LYS A 52 -1.45 -1.06 -0.63
CA LYS A 52 -2.30 -1.73 -1.64
C LYS A 52 -2.22 -1.04 -2.99
N TYR A 53 -2.16 0.29 -3.00
CA TYR A 53 -1.99 1.07 -4.21
C TYR A 53 -0.62 0.81 -4.86
N ASP A 54 0.47 0.88 -4.09
CA ASP A 54 1.82 0.71 -4.62
C ASP A 54 2.03 -0.69 -5.24
N VAL A 55 1.59 -1.75 -4.53
CA VAL A 55 1.83 -3.16 -4.90
C VAL A 55 0.80 -3.72 -5.87
N ALA A 56 -0.49 -3.45 -5.64
CA ALA A 56 -1.60 -4.09 -6.35
C ALA A 56 -2.36 -3.11 -7.26
N LYS A 57 -1.92 -1.84 -7.36
CA LYS A 57 -2.58 -0.78 -8.13
C LYS A 57 -4.06 -0.59 -7.78
N ARG A 58 -4.44 -0.97 -6.55
CA ARG A 58 -5.81 -0.84 -6.07
C ARG A 58 -6.04 0.57 -5.53
N PRO A 59 -7.00 1.34 -6.08
CA PRO A 59 -7.24 2.70 -5.61
C PRO A 59 -7.80 2.71 -4.17
N PRO A 60 -7.51 3.76 -3.40
CA PRO A 60 -8.12 3.98 -2.09
C PRO A 60 -9.63 4.25 -2.20
N SER A 61 -10.40 3.86 -1.19
CA SER A 61 -11.82 4.23 -1.07
C SER A 61 -11.98 5.72 -0.78
N SER A 62 -13.19 6.26 -0.93
CA SER A 62 -13.48 7.67 -0.64
C SER A 62 -13.12 8.09 0.79
N GLU A 63 -13.39 7.24 1.79
CA GLU A 63 -12.99 7.49 3.19
C GLU A 63 -11.46 7.51 3.36
N GLN A 64 -10.76 6.59 2.68
CA GLN A 64 -9.30 6.56 2.69
C GLN A 64 -8.71 7.78 1.99
N LYS A 65 -9.29 8.22 0.87
CA LYS A 65 -8.92 9.46 0.18
C LYS A 65 -9.11 10.67 1.09
N ALA A 66 -10.23 10.75 1.82
CA ALA A 66 -10.46 11.84 2.77
C ALA A 66 -9.37 11.89 3.86
N LEU A 67 -8.99 10.75 4.43
CA LEU A 67 -7.87 10.66 5.38
C LEU A 67 -6.53 11.07 4.74
N ILE A 68 -6.26 10.60 3.52
CA ILE A 68 -5.02 10.94 2.79
C ILE A 68 -4.93 12.44 2.52
N VAL A 69 -6.04 13.08 2.13
CA VAL A 69 -6.10 14.54 1.92
C VAL A 69 -5.89 15.28 3.24
N HIS A 70 -6.60 14.87 4.29
CA HIS A 70 -6.53 15.50 5.62
C HIS A 70 -5.10 15.49 6.19
N TYR A 71 -4.40 14.36 6.07
CA TYR A 71 -3.02 14.21 6.54
C TYR A 71 -1.97 14.46 5.46
N SER A 72 -2.32 15.09 4.33
CA SER A 72 -1.42 15.26 3.19
C SER A 72 -0.04 15.87 3.54
N PRO A 73 0.09 16.89 4.42
CA PRO A 73 1.41 17.41 4.77
C PRO A 73 2.29 16.38 5.48
N LEU A 74 1.71 15.55 6.36
CA LEU A 74 2.43 14.52 7.11
C LEU A 74 2.80 13.33 6.21
N ILE A 75 1.91 12.97 5.29
CA ILE A 75 2.18 11.93 4.27
C ILE A 75 3.32 12.37 3.35
N CYS A 76 3.36 13.65 2.96
CA CYS A 76 4.47 14.22 2.17
C CYS A 76 5.79 14.16 2.95
N ARG A 77 5.81 14.55 4.23
CA ARG A 77 7.01 14.46 5.08
C ARG A 77 7.50 13.02 5.26
N ALA A 78 6.57 12.07 5.40
CA ALA A 78 6.88 10.64 5.43
C ALA A 78 7.38 10.08 4.07
N GLN A 79 7.41 10.88 3.00
CA GLN A 79 7.74 10.49 1.63
C GLN A 79 6.81 9.39 1.07
N LEU A 80 5.55 9.38 1.52
CA LEU A 80 4.54 8.40 1.12
C LEU A 80 3.52 8.96 0.13
N TRP A 81 3.65 10.22 -0.27
CA TRP A 81 2.76 10.82 -1.24
C TRP A 81 2.89 10.16 -2.62
N ARG A 82 1.74 9.99 -3.29
CA ARG A 82 1.66 9.63 -4.71
C ARG A 82 0.59 10.52 -5.33
N THR A 83 0.94 11.25 -6.39
CA THR A 83 0.00 12.13 -7.09
C THR A 83 -1.24 11.37 -7.56
N SER A 84 -1.04 10.11 -7.96
CA SER A 84 -2.10 9.23 -8.46
C SER A 84 -3.00 8.61 -7.38
N LEU A 85 -2.77 8.86 -6.08
CA LEU A 85 -3.69 8.37 -5.02
C LEU A 85 -5.04 9.08 -5.04
N LEU A 86 -5.09 10.29 -5.60
CA LEU A 86 -6.28 11.15 -5.63
C LEU A 86 -6.90 11.29 -7.02
N LEU A 87 -6.23 10.77 -8.05
CA LEU A 87 -6.71 10.78 -9.41
C LEU A 87 -7.40 9.44 -9.68
N ASP A 88 -8.63 9.50 -10.16
CA ASP A 88 -9.39 8.33 -10.63
C ASP A 88 -8.92 7.89 -12.01
#